data_AF-A0A1F4XJ67-F1
#
_entry.id   AF-A0A1F4XJ67-F1
#
_cell.length_a   1.000
_cell.length_b   1.000
_cell.length_c   1.000
_cell.angle_alpha   90.00
_cell.angle_beta   90.00
_cell.angle_gamma   90.00
#
_symmetry.space_group_name_H-M   'P 1'
#
loop_
_entity.id
_entity.type
_entity.pdbx_description
1 polymer ?
#
loop_
_entity_poly.entity_id
_entity_poly.type
_entity_poly.pdbx_seq_one_letter_code
_entity_poly.pdbx_strand_id
1 'polypeptide(L)'
;MALFQIKSKKAHQVPVDLRQFKDEAALRDFFAENLESLLGLRFLGNEYKTKDGRIDTLAIDETGTPVIIEYKWGEKDNILSQGLFYIDWLKENKRLFDLLVADKLGKESKVIWDSPRLILIAQGFDRYTLSAARQVKNSVELIKYTPYSSDILFLETMYSSETVKPVAETTKRKEEGAYNVDYHLSNVNDDVKAIFYALQEEIKKWANVEEKADQKVGITYRTTKSFVRFEFGKSYIDVLVRDSRYDHKIDPKGMIKDISSFEWGYKGRIKLKSKDDVSYVLDLIRQSYESTL
;
A
#
# COMPACT_ATOMS: atom_id res chain seq x y z
N MET A 1 12.30 -11.80 -14.08
CA MET A 1 13.44 -11.00 -14.59
C MET A 1 14.75 -11.75 -14.34
N ALA A 2 15.86 -11.41 -14.99
CA ALA A 2 17.15 -11.97 -14.62
C ALA A 2 17.70 -11.22 -13.39
N LEU A 3 17.96 -11.93 -12.30
CA LEU A 3 18.58 -11.37 -11.10
C LEU A 3 20.06 -11.78 -11.08
N PHE A 4 20.95 -10.85 -10.74
CA PHE A 4 22.39 -11.12 -10.66
C PHE A 4 22.92 -10.70 -9.29
N GLN A 5 23.73 -11.57 -8.68
CA GLN A 5 24.50 -11.27 -7.49
C GLN A 5 25.93 -10.90 -7.88
N ILE A 6 26.43 -9.75 -7.42
CA ILE A 6 27.82 -9.34 -7.63
C ILE A 6 28.68 -9.85 -6.47
N LYS A 7 29.64 -10.72 -6.76
CA LYS A 7 30.65 -11.21 -5.81
C LYS A 7 32.04 -11.01 -6.42
N SER A 8 32.93 -10.32 -5.69
CA SER A 8 34.31 -10.09 -6.13
C SER A 8 34.42 -9.53 -7.56
N LYS A 9 33.61 -8.50 -7.87
CA LYS A 9 33.50 -7.86 -9.21
C LYS A 9 33.01 -8.78 -10.35
N LYS A 10 32.51 -9.98 -10.05
CA LYS A 10 31.88 -10.88 -11.02
C LYS A 10 30.37 -10.95 -10.78
N ALA A 11 29.60 -10.93 -11.86
CA ALA A 11 28.15 -11.11 -11.82
C ALA A 11 27.81 -12.60 -11.95
N HIS A 12 26.99 -13.10 -11.03
CA HIS A 12 26.46 -14.46 -11.04
C HIS A 12 24.95 -14.40 -11.16
N GLN A 13 24.38 -15.03 -12.17
CA GLN A 13 22.93 -15.10 -12.29
C GLN A 13 22.37 -15.94 -11.14
N VAL A 14 21.36 -15.40 -10.47
CA VAL A 14 20.60 -16.13 -9.45
C VAL A 14 19.45 -16.84 -10.16
N PRO A 15 19.42 -18.19 -10.16
CA PRO A 15 18.33 -18.93 -10.79
C PRO A 15 17.02 -18.77 -10.02
N VAL A 16 15.90 -18.83 -10.74
CA VAL A 16 14.56 -18.89 -10.14
C VAL A 16 14.37 -20.27 -9.50
N ASP A 17 13.79 -20.31 -8.30
CA ASP A 17 13.43 -21.55 -7.60
C ASP A 17 11.92 -21.62 -7.32
N LEU A 18 11.15 -21.99 -8.35
CA LEU A 18 9.68 -22.12 -8.25
C LEU A 18 9.23 -23.19 -7.24
N ARG A 19 10.14 -24.01 -6.71
CA ARG A 19 9.84 -25.05 -5.71
C ARG A 19 10.11 -24.60 -4.27
N GLN A 20 10.57 -23.36 -4.08
CA GLN A 20 10.78 -22.76 -2.75
C GLN A 20 9.55 -22.94 -1.84
N PHE A 21 8.35 -22.78 -2.41
CA PHE A 21 7.09 -23.10 -1.73
C PHE A 21 6.57 -24.44 -2.25
N LYS A 22 6.26 -25.36 -1.34
CA LYS A 22 5.76 -26.70 -1.69
C LYS A 22 4.31 -26.72 -2.19
N ASP A 23 3.50 -25.76 -1.74
CA ASP A 23 2.08 -25.63 -2.03
C ASP A 23 1.58 -24.20 -1.70
N GLU A 24 0.29 -23.96 -1.95
CA GLU A 24 -0.38 -22.67 -1.68
C GLU A 24 -0.44 -22.34 -0.19
N ALA A 25 -0.58 -23.35 0.67
CA ALA A 25 -0.60 -23.16 2.12
C ALA A 25 0.75 -22.65 2.64
N ALA A 26 1.86 -23.24 2.19
CA ALA A 26 3.20 -22.79 2.54
C ALA A 26 3.49 -21.36 2.07
N LEU A 27 3.00 -20.98 0.88
CA LEU A 27 3.11 -19.61 0.37
C LEU A 27 2.31 -18.63 1.25
N ARG A 28 1.03 -18.93 1.51
CA ARG A 28 0.16 -18.11 2.35
C ARG A 28 0.73 -17.93 3.75
N ASP A 29 1.17 -19.01 4.39
CA ASP A 29 1.69 -18.97 5.76
C ASP A 29 2.98 -18.16 5.84
N PHE A 30 3.88 -18.31 4.85
CA PHE A 30 5.08 -17.46 4.74
C PHE A 30 4.74 -15.97 4.63
N PHE A 31 3.78 -15.61 3.77
CA PHE A 31 3.35 -14.22 3.64
C PHE A 31 2.66 -13.70 4.90
N ALA A 32 1.81 -14.51 5.53
CA ALA A 32 1.12 -14.15 6.76
C ALA A 32 2.10 -13.80 7.90
N GLU A 33 3.17 -14.59 8.05
CA GLU A 33 4.23 -14.35 9.05
C GLU A 33 5.08 -13.11 8.73
N ASN A 34 5.20 -12.74 7.45
CA ASN A 34 6.10 -11.69 6.98
C ASN A 34 5.37 -10.47 6.41
N LEU A 35 4.07 -10.34 6.66
CA LEU A 35 3.21 -9.44 5.92
C LEU A 35 3.58 -7.96 6.09
N GLU A 36 4.00 -7.58 7.28
CA GLU A 36 4.48 -6.23 7.58
C GLU A 36 5.78 -5.93 6.82
N SER A 37 6.69 -6.89 6.78
CA SER A 37 7.97 -6.79 6.09
C SER A 37 7.83 -6.80 4.56
N LEU A 38 6.86 -7.53 4.01
CA LEU A 38 6.67 -7.66 2.57
C LEU A 38 5.79 -6.54 2.00
N LEU A 39 4.67 -6.25 2.65
CA LEU A 39 3.61 -5.39 2.10
C LEU A 39 3.22 -4.23 3.03
N GLY A 40 3.80 -4.16 4.23
CA GLY A 40 3.50 -3.11 5.20
C GLY A 40 2.12 -3.26 5.86
N LEU A 41 1.53 -4.46 5.83
CA LEU A 41 0.20 -4.72 6.38
C LEU A 41 0.29 -5.43 7.74
N ARG A 42 -0.68 -5.18 8.61
CA ARG A 42 -0.84 -5.94 9.87
C ARG A 42 -1.74 -7.14 9.66
N PHE A 43 -1.21 -8.30 9.99
CA PHE A 43 -1.93 -9.56 9.94
C PHE A 43 -3.06 -9.61 10.98
N LEU A 44 -4.24 -10.09 10.58
CA LEU A 44 -5.40 -10.31 11.45
C LEU A 44 -5.77 -11.79 11.58
N GLY A 45 -5.60 -12.56 10.50
CA GLY A 45 -5.86 -14.00 10.50
C GLY A 45 -5.62 -14.61 9.11
N ASN A 46 -5.33 -15.90 9.07
CA ASN A 46 -5.29 -16.70 7.86
C ASN A 46 -6.38 -17.77 7.91
N GLU A 47 -6.73 -18.34 6.76
CA GLU A 47 -7.74 -19.40 6.65
C GLU A 47 -9.08 -19.04 7.31
N TYR A 48 -9.48 -17.77 7.18
CA TYR A 48 -10.64 -17.23 7.85
C TYR A 48 -11.93 -17.79 7.22
N LYS A 49 -12.64 -18.61 7.99
CA LYS A 49 -13.86 -19.27 7.54
C LYS A 49 -14.99 -18.27 7.37
N THR A 50 -15.60 -18.28 6.19
CA THR A 50 -16.87 -17.59 5.91
C THR A 50 -17.98 -18.63 5.78
N LYS A 51 -19.22 -18.20 5.53
CA LYS A 51 -20.33 -19.14 5.32
C LYS A 51 -20.15 -19.97 4.04
N ASP A 52 -19.56 -19.37 3.02
CA ASP A 52 -19.53 -19.89 1.65
C ASP A 52 -18.10 -20.13 1.14
N GLY A 53 -17.11 -20.15 2.05
CA GLY A 53 -15.72 -20.34 1.69
C GLY A 53 -14.74 -20.00 2.79
N ARG A 54 -13.53 -19.64 2.39
CA ARG A 54 -12.43 -19.34 3.30
C ARG A 54 -11.52 -18.29 2.67
N ILE A 55 -11.33 -17.20 3.39
CA ILE A 55 -10.41 -16.14 3.01
C ILE A 55 -9.00 -16.57 3.40
N ASP A 56 -8.04 -16.45 2.49
CA ASP A 56 -6.68 -16.92 2.77
C ASP A 56 -5.99 -16.08 3.83
N THR A 57 -6.01 -14.75 3.71
CA THR A 57 -5.48 -13.83 4.73
C THR A 57 -6.34 -12.58 4.84
N LEU A 58 -6.66 -12.21 6.08
CA LEU A 58 -7.18 -10.90 6.47
C LEU A 58 -6.07 -10.06 7.08
N ALA A 59 -6.03 -8.79 6.67
CA ALA A 59 -5.07 -7.82 7.16
C ALA A 59 -5.70 -6.42 7.21
N ILE A 60 -4.95 -5.48 7.77
CA ILE A 60 -5.26 -4.05 7.73
C ILE A 60 -4.02 -3.29 7.26
N ASP A 61 -4.20 -2.22 6.48
CA ASP A 61 -3.10 -1.34 6.07
C ASP A 61 -2.89 -0.16 7.03
N GLU A 62 -1.80 0.58 6.87
CA GLU A 62 -1.38 1.67 7.77
C GLU A 62 -2.38 2.84 7.88
N THR A 63 -3.43 2.80 7.08
CA THR A 63 -4.52 3.78 7.07
C THR A 63 -5.72 3.32 7.90
N GLY A 64 -5.70 2.06 8.37
CA GLY A 64 -6.85 1.41 8.96
C GLY A 64 -7.76 0.75 7.91
N THR A 65 -7.34 0.68 6.65
CA THR A 65 -8.19 0.11 5.59
C THR A 65 -8.15 -1.42 5.62
N PRO A 66 -9.30 -2.11 5.59
CA PRO A 66 -9.36 -3.56 5.48
C PRO A 66 -8.71 -4.10 4.21
N VAL A 67 -7.94 -5.18 4.34
CA VAL A 67 -7.26 -5.85 3.22
C VAL A 67 -7.54 -7.34 3.24
N ILE A 68 -7.99 -7.87 2.11
CA ILE A 68 -8.03 -9.31 1.81
C ILE A 68 -6.85 -9.66 0.92
N ILE A 69 -6.21 -10.79 1.19
CA ILE A 69 -5.14 -11.33 0.35
C ILE A 69 -5.48 -12.76 0.00
N GLU A 70 -5.45 -13.06 -1.29
CA GLU A 70 -5.66 -14.41 -1.84
C GLU A 70 -4.41 -14.85 -2.59
N TYR A 71 -4.04 -16.12 -2.45
CA TYR A 71 -2.79 -16.66 -3.00
C TYR A 71 -3.06 -17.69 -4.10
N LYS A 72 -2.15 -17.76 -5.06
CA LYS A 72 -2.07 -18.88 -6.00
C LYS A 72 -0.64 -19.35 -6.14
N TRP A 73 -0.46 -20.65 -5.95
CA TRP A 73 0.84 -21.27 -6.16
C TRP A 73 1.25 -21.30 -7.65
N GLY A 74 0.29 -21.31 -8.60
CA GLY A 74 0.55 -21.33 -10.05
C GLY A 74 0.06 -20.09 -10.81
N GLU A 75 0.03 -20.17 -12.15
CA GLU A 75 -0.32 -19.04 -13.05
C GLU A 75 -1.76 -19.05 -13.60
N LYS A 76 -2.51 -20.16 -13.45
CA LYS A 76 -3.84 -20.34 -14.05
C LYS A 76 -4.90 -20.52 -12.98
N ASP A 77 -5.70 -19.49 -12.68
CA ASP A 77 -6.93 -19.71 -11.92
C ASP A 77 -7.88 -18.50 -11.85
N ASN A 78 -9.13 -18.78 -11.46
CA ASN A 78 -10.21 -17.82 -11.19
C ASN A 78 -10.02 -17.02 -9.87
N ILE A 79 -8.77 -16.79 -9.43
CA ILE A 79 -8.46 -16.12 -8.15
C ILE A 79 -9.13 -14.76 -8.03
N LEU A 80 -9.27 -14.02 -9.14
CA LEU A 80 -9.94 -12.73 -9.14
C LEU A 80 -11.40 -12.85 -8.71
N SER A 81 -12.16 -13.80 -9.28
CA SER A 81 -13.57 -14.00 -8.95
C SER A 81 -13.76 -14.39 -7.47
N GLN A 82 -12.87 -15.24 -6.94
CA GLN A 82 -12.86 -15.63 -5.52
C GLN A 82 -12.57 -14.43 -4.61
N GLY A 83 -11.54 -13.65 -4.93
CA GLY A 83 -11.20 -12.47 -4.15
C GLY A 83 -12.31 -11.40 -4.14
N LEU A 84 -12.98 -11.20 -5.28
CA LEU A 84 -14.11 -10.25 -5.36
C LEU A 84 -15.31 -10.71 -4.54
N PHE A 85 -15.60 -12.00 -4.55
CA PHE A 85 -16.62 -12.58 -3.67
C PHE A 85 -16.32 -12.28 -2.19
N TYR A 86 -15.05 -12.35 -1.78
CA TYR A 86 -14.68 -12.03 -0.40
C TYR A 86 -14.68 -10.54 -0.07
N ILE A 87 -14.46 -9.66 -1.05
CA ILE A 87 -14.68 -8.21 -0.86
C ILE A 87 -16.14 -7.91 -0.55
N ASP A 88 -17.08 -8.58 -1.23
CA ASP A 88 -18.51 -8.42 -0.93
C ASP A 88 -18.83 -8.93 0.47
N TRP A 89 -18.30 -10.11 0.85
CA TRP A 89 -18.40 -10.61 2.21
C TRP A 89 -17.88 -9.60 3.24
N LEU A 90 -16.73 -8.97 2.99
CA LEU A 90 -16.13 -8.00 3.90
C LEU A 90 -17.02 -6.76 4.08
N LYS A 91 -17.64 -6.27 3.00
CA LYS A 91 -18.59 -5.14 3.03
C LYS A 91 -19.87 -5.47 3.80
N GLU A 92 -20.33 -6.72 3.76
CA GLU A 92 -21.51 -7.19 4.49
C GLU A 92 -21.21 -7.47 5.97
N ASN A 93 -19.94 -7.74 6.33
CA ASN A 93 -19.54 -8.21 7.66
C ASN A 93 -18.67 -7.20 8.43
N LYS A 94 -18.86 -5.88 8.20
CA LYS A 94 -18.02 -4.81 8.79
C LYS A 94 -17.81 -4.92 10.29
N ARG A 95 -18.90 -5.08 11.04
CA ARG A 95 -18.86 -5.19 12.51
C ARG A 95 -18.00 -6.36 12.98
N LEU A 96 -18.04 -7.48 12.26
CA LEU A 96 -17.25 -8.65 12.62
C LEU A 96 -15.76 -8.42 12.35
N PHE A 97 -15.42 -7.72 11.26
CA PHE A 97 -14.05 -7.30 11.00
C PHE A 97 -13.56 -6.26 12.02
N ASP A 98 -14.38 -5.29 12.42
CA ASP A 98 -14.04 -4.32 13.46
C ASP A 98 -13.71 -5.01 14.80
N LEU A 99 -14.49 -6.05 15.16
CA LEU A 99 -14.22 -6.87 16.35
C LEU A 99 -12.91 -7.66 16.21
N LEU A 100 -12.62 -8.23 15.04
CA LEU A 100 -11.36 -8.91 14.77
C LEU A 100 -10.16 -7.98 14.92
N VAL A 101 -10.26 -6.75 14.40
CA VAL A 101 -9.23 -5.72 14.55
C VAL A 101 -9.04 -5.35 16.01
N ALA A 102 -10.13 -5.12 16.75
CA ALA A 102 -10.05 -4.80 18.17
C ALA A 102 -9.44 -5.94 19.02
N ASP A 103 -9.73 -7.19 18.68
CA ASP A 103 -9.18 -8.39 19.33
C ASP A 103 -7.68 -8.55 19.05
N LYS A 104 -7.26 -8.40 17.80
CA LYS A 104 -5.88 -8.64 17.36
C LYS A 104 -4.94 -7.47 17.62
N LEU A 105 -5.44 -6.24 17.49
CA LEU A 105 -4.63 -5.02 17.46
C LEU A 105 -5.00 -4.04 18.59
N GLY A 106 -5.99 -4.36 19.42
CA GLY A 106 -6.44 -3.53 20.52
C GLY A 106 -7.60 -2.58 20.14
N LYS A 107 -8.41 -2.21 21.14
CA LYS A 107 -9.67 -1.48 20.97
C LYS A 107 -9.55 -0.06 20.40
N GLU A 108 -8.37 0.54 20.49
CA GLU A 108 -8.10 1.88 19.95
C GLU A 108 -7.84 1.87 18.43
N SER A 109 -7.61 0.69 17.85
CA SER A 109 -7.41 0.52 16.41
C SER A 109 -8.69 0.86 15.65
N LYS A 110 -8.60 1.82 14.72
CA LYS A 110 -9.72 2.28 13.90
C LYS A 110 -9.71 1.62 12.54
N VAL A 111 -10.88 1.20 12.09
CA VAL A 111 -11.09 0.66 10.74
C VAL A 111 -11.70 1.74 9.84
N ILE A 112 -11.10 1.95 8.68
CA ILE A 112 -11.52 2.89 7.66
C ILE A 112 -12.12 2.10 6.49
N TRP A 113 -13.44 2.19 6.34
CA TRP A 113 -14.22 1.37 5.41
C TRP A 113 -14.38 1.98 4.01
N ASP A 114 -13.67 3.07 3.72
CA ASP A 114 -13.85 3.87 2.50
C ASP A 114 -13.46 3.09 1.24
N SER A 115 -12.34 2.37 1.27
CA SER A 115 -11.78 1.68 0.10
C SER A 115 -11.13 0.33 0.44
N PRO A 116 -11.90 -0.71 0.85
CA PRO A 116 -11.33 -2.03 1.14
C PRO A 116 -10.54 -2.59 -0.05
N ARG A 117 -9.40 -3.23 0.25
CA ARG A 117 -8.43 -3.70 -0.76
C ARG A 117 -8.41 -5.21 -0.88
N LEU A 118 -8.19 -5.68 -2.09
CA LEU A 118 -7.97 -7.06 -2.49
C LEU A 118 -6.58 -7.14 -3.13
N ILE A 119 -5.70 -7.93 -2.54
CA ILE A 119 -4.38 -8.21 -3.09
C ILE A 119 -4.36 -9.67 -3.55
N LEU A 120 -4.08 -9.90 -4.82
CA LEU A 120 -3.91 -11.24 -5.38
C LEU A 120 -2.42 -11.51 -5.57
N ILE A 121 -1.93 -12.63 -5.05
CA ILE A 121 -0.50 -12.98 -5.08
C ILE A 121 -0.30 -14.30 -5.81
N ALA A 122 0.38 -14.27 -6.97
CA ALA A 122 0.55 -15.44 -7.83
C ALA A 122 1.92 -15.47 -8.54
N GLN A 123 2.29 -16.60 -9.16
CA GLN A 123 3.52 -16.68 -9.99
C GLN A 123 3.39 -15.90 -11.31
N GLY A 124 2.16 -15.62 -11.72
CA GLY A 124 1.83 -14.89 -12.92
C GLY A 124 0.33 -14.70 -13.05
N PHE A 125 -0.06 -13.75 -13.90
CA PHE A 125 -1.45 -13.48 -14.24
C PHE A 125 -1.58 -13.50 -15.75
N ASP A 126 -2.63 -14.16 -16.26
CA ASP A 126 -2.91 -14.14 -17.68
C ASP A 126 -3.48 -12.78 -18.11
N ARG A 127 -3.50 -12.55 -19.44
CA ARG A 127 -4.00 -11.29 -20.02
C ARG A 127 -5.47 -11.02 -19.70
N TYR A 128 -6.25 -12.07 -19.44
CA TYR A 128 -7.68 -11.96 -19.18
C TYR A 128 -7.92 -11.45 -17.75
N THR A 129 -7.20 -12.00 -16.78
CA THR A 129 -7.18 -11.58 -15.38
C THR A 129 -6.71 -10.14 -15.26
N LEU A 130 -5.61 -9.78 -15.95
CA LEU A 130 -5.11 -8.41 -16.00
C LEU A 130 -6.15 -7.43 -16.59
N SER A 131 -6.86 -7.85 -17.65
CA SER A 131 -7.92 -7.04 -18.26
C SER A 131 -9.14 -6.90 -17.34
N ALA A 132 -9.55 -7.98 -16.67
CA ALA A 132 -10.67 -7.98 -15.75
C ALA A 132 -10.41 -7.13 -14.52
N ALA A 133 -9.21 -7.23 -13.91
CA ALA A 133 -8.83 -6.42 -12.76
C ALA A 133 -8.95 -4.91 -13.04
N ARG A 134 -8.64 -4.47 -14.27
CA ARG A 134 -8.81 -3.08 -14.71
C ARG A 134 -10.26 -2.59 -14.70
N GLN A 135 -11.22 -3.49 -14.91
CA GLN A 135 -12.64 -3.13 -14.96
C GLN A 135 -13.27 -3.01 -13.59
N VAL A 136 -12.75 -3.73 -12.59
CA VAL A 136 -13.38 -3.83 -11.26
C VAL A 136 -13.08 -2.63 -10.35
N LYS A 137 -12.13 -1.77 -10.76
CA LYS A 137 -11.74 -0.46 -10.17
C LYS A 137 -11.40 -0.47 -8.67
N ASN A 138 -10.47 0.42 -8.30
CA ASN A 138 -10.09 0.94 -6.97
C ASN A 138 -9.83 -0.02 -5.79
N SER A 139 -9.98 -1.33 -5.96
CA SER A 139 -9.83 -2.28 -4.85
C SER A 139 -8.93 -3.46 -5.18
N VAL A 140 -8.33 -3.58 -6.37
CA VAL A 140 -7.57 -4.78 -6.76
C VAL A 140 -6.11 -4.46 -7.08
N GLU A 141 -5.20 -5.17 -6.40
CA GLU A 141 -3.77 -5.21 -6.67
C GLU A 141 -3.37 -6.63 -7.09
N LEU A 142 -2.59 -6.74 -8.16
CA LEU A 142 -2.04 -8.01 -8.64
C LEU A 142 -0.53 -8.00 -8.43
N ILE A 143 -0.04 -8.86 -7.54
CA ILE A 143 1.39 -8.97 -7.20
C ILE A 143 1.91 -10.32 -7.70
N LYS A 144 2.92 -10.26 -8.57
CA LYS A 144 3.68 -11.43 -8.98
C LYS A 144 4.79 -11.69 -7.97
N TYR A 145 4.86 -12.90 -7.44
CA TYR A 145 6.00 -13.33 -6.64
C TYR A 145 6.94 -14.21 -7.49
N THR A 146 8.24 -14.03 -7.34
CA THR A 146 9.27 -14.84 -7.99
C THR A 146 10.32 -15.23 -6.95
N PRO A 147 10.32 -16.48 -6.46
CA PRO A 147 11.40 -16.98 -5.62
C PRO A 147 12.64 -17.23 -6.45
N TYR A 148 13.78 -16.78 -5.94
CA TYR A 148 15.11 -17.05 -6.47
C TYR A 148 15.87 -17.91 -5.46
N SER A 149 16.85 -18.67 -5.94
CA SER A 149 17.76 -19.36 -5.02
C SER A 149 18.51 -18.37 -4.13
N SER A 150 19.12 -18.87 -3.06
CA SER A 150 19.80 -18.04 -2.03
C SER A 150 18.84 -17.20 -1.18
N ASP A 151 17.64 -17.73 -0.91
CA ASP A 151 16.64 -17.14 -0.01
C ASP A 151 16.18 -15.72 -0.42
N ILE A 152 16.09 -15.49 -1.74
CA ILE A 152 15.65 -14.20 -2.30
C ILE A 152 14.22 -14.34 -2.82
N LEU A 153 13.34 -13.45 -2.36
CA LEU A 153 11.98 -13.31 -2.90
C LEU A 153 11.86 -11.96 -3.60
N PHE A 154 11.44 -11.98 -4.87
CA PHE A 154 11.13 -10.76 -5.63
C PHE A 154 9.62 -10.62 -5.78
N LEU A 155 9.11 -9.41 -5.51
CA LEU A 155 7.71 -9.05 -5.69
C LEU A 155 7.59 -7.96 -6.76
N GLU A 156 6.68 -8.15 -7.70
CA GLU A 156 6.41 -7.24 -8.80
C GLU A 156 4.93 -6.90 -8.86
N THR A 157 4.57 -5.62 -8.77
CA THR A 157 3.18 -5.17 -8.95
C THR A 157 2.83 -5.18 -10.43
N MET A 158 2.05 -6.17 -10.85
CA MET A 158 1.60 -6.36 -12.24
C MET A 158 0.44 -5.43 -12.61
N TYR A 159 -0.39 -5.08 -11.62
CA TYR A 159 -1.49 -4.13 -11.74
C TYR A 159 -1.78 -3.52 -10.37
N SER A 160 -2.00 -2.21 -10.37
CA SER A 160 -2.71 -1.51 -9.30
C SER A 160 -3.65 -0.50 -9.96
N SER A 161 -4.74 -0.13 -9.29
CA SER A 161 -5.79 0.74 -9.83
C SER A 161 -5.29 2.10 -10.33
N GLU A 162 -4.09 2.54 -9.94
CA GLU A 162 -3.53 3.84 -10.29
C GLU A 162 -2.29 3.78 -11.21
N THR A 163 -1.72 2.60 -11.49
CA THR A 163 -0.60 2.46 -12.45
C THR A 163 -1.07 2.56 -13.91
N VAL A 164 -2.38 2.63 -14.14
CA VAL A 164 -2.96 2.89 -15.46
C VAL A 164 -3.16 4.39 -15.62
N LYS A 165 -2.27 5.04 -16.40
CA LYS A 165 -2.56 6.38 -16.94
C LYS A 165 -3.96 6.34 -17.58
N PRO A 166 -4.91 7.18 -17.16
CA PRO A 166 -6.23 7.17 -17.75
C PRO A 166 -6.09 7.58 -19.22
N VAL A 167 -6.41 6.66 -20.13
CA VAL A 167 -6.87 7.07 -21.47
C VAL A 167 -8.18 7.81 -21.21
N ALA A 168 -8.23 9.05 -21.66
CA ALA A 168 -9.32 9.97 -21.40
C ALA A 168 -10.67 9.38 -21.86
N GLU A 169 -11.46 8.89 -20.91
CA GLU A 169 -12.90 8.75 -21.08
C GLU A 169 -13.58 9.66 -20.05
N THR A 170 -13.94 10.84 -20.54
CA THR A 170 -14.89 11.76 -19.93
C THR A 170 -16.25 11.10 -19.77
N THR A 171 -16.46 10.43 -18.65
CA THR A 171 -17.80 10.29 -18.06
C THR A 171 -17.72 10.61 -16.58
N LYS A 172 -17.93 11.90 -16.26
CA LYS A 172 -18.24 12.36 -14.90
C LYS A 172 -19.58 11.76 -14.47
N ARG A 173 -19.58 10.54 -13.94
CA ARG A 173 -20.53 10.20 -12.88
C ARG A 173 -19.92 10.71 -11.58
N LYS A 174 -20.49 11.79 -11.05
CA LYS A 174 -20.31 12.15 -9.65
C LYS A 174 -20.92 11.03 -8.83
N GLU A 175 -20.09 10.11 -8.34
CA GLU A 175 -20.45 9.34 -7.17
C GLU A 175 -20.39 10.30 -5.99
N GLU A 176 -21.54 10.55 -5.37
CA GLU A 176 -21.63 11.28 -4.12
C GLU A 176 -20.82 10.51 -3.06
N GLY A 177 -19.69 11.07 -2.63
CA GLY A 177 -18.86 10.49 -1.56
C GLY A 177 -17.45 10.03 -1.96
N ALA A 178 -17.04 10.14 -3.23
CA ALA A 178 -15.67 9.79 -3.62
C ALA A 178 -14.66 10.87 -3.17
N TYR A 179 -13.76 10.52 -2.26
CA TYR A 179 -12.62 11.36 -1.89
C TYR A 179 -11.63 11.43 -3.06
N ASN A 180 -11.07 12.61 -3.30
CA ASN A 180 -10.06 12.85 -4.33
C ASN A 180 -9.21 14.06 -3.94
N VAL A 181 -8.22 14.41 -4.75
CA VAL A 181 -7.34 15.56 -4.48
C VAL A 181 -8.15 16.86 -4.27
N ASP A 182 -9.17 17.12 -5.09
CA ASP A 182 -10.01 18.31 -4.96
C ASP A 182 -10.80 18.32 -3.64
N TYR A 183 -11.29 17.16 -3.19
CA TYR A 183 -11.96 17.02 -1.89
C TYR A 183 -11.03 17.46 -0.76
N HIS A 184 -9.80 16.94 -0.74
CA HIS A 184 -8.80 17.23 0.30
C HIS A 184 -8.36 18.69 0.31
N LEU A 185 -8.31 19.32 -0.87
CA LEU A 185 -7.90 20.72 -1.04
C LEU A 185 -9.07 21.72 -1.01
N SER A 186 -10.32 21.27 -0.88
CA SER A 186 -11.51 22.12 -0.98
C SER A 186 -11.59 23.20 0.11
N ASN A 187 -11.07 22.90 1.31
CA ASN A 187 -11.20 23.74 2.51
C ASN A 187 -9.86 24.32 3.02
N VAL A 188 -8.81 24.28 2.19
CA VAL A 188 -7.48 24.82 2.54
C VAL A 188 -7.19 26.14 1.82
N ASN A 189 -6.30 26.96 2.38
CA ASN A 189 -5.87 28.20 1.74
C ASN A 189 -4.96 27.94 0.51
N ASP A 190 -4.75 28.97 -0.30
CA ASP A 190 -4.01 28.83 -1.57
C ASP A 190 -2.51 28.54 -1.35
N ASP A 191 -1.95 28.96 -0.22
CA ASP A 191 -0.57 28.61 0.15
C ASP A 191 -0.42 27.10 0.40
N VAL A 192 -1.35 26.49 1.13
CA VAL A 192 -1.37 25.03 1.36
C VAL A 192 -1.53 24.28 0.04
N LYS A 193 -2.41 24.73 -0.86
CA LYS A 193 -2.55 24.11 -2.20
C LYS A 193 -1.23 24.15 -2.95
N ALA A 194 -0.58 25.31 -2.98
CA ALA A 194 0.67 25.49 -3.71
C ALA A 194 1.83 24.68 -3.09
N ILE A 195 1.90 24.56 -1.76
CA ILE A 195 2.84 23.67 -1.06
C ILE A 195 2.59 22.22 -1.48
N PHE A 196 1.34 21.76 -1.43
CA PHE A 196 1.00 20.39 -1.78
C PHE A 196 1.33 20.08 -3.24
N TYR A 197 0.94 20.94 -4.19
CA TYR A 197 1.23 20.72 -5.61
C TYR A 197 2.73 20.67 -5.91
N ALA A 198 3.55 21.49 -5.24
CA ALA A 198 5.00 21.43 -5.37
C ALA A 198 5.59 20.08 -4.89
N LEU A 199 5.09 19.56 -3.75
CA LEU A 199 5.49 18.24 -3.26
C LEU A 199 5.01 17.10 -4.17
N GLN A 200 3.74 17.16 -4.58
CA GLN A 200 3.11 16.16 -5.44
C GLN A 200 3.82 16.03 -6.79
N GLU A 201 4.20 17.16 -7.41
CA GLU A 201 4.90 17.16 -8.69
C GLU A 201 6.25 16.42 -8.60
N GLU A 202 7.01 16.66 -7.53
CA GLU A 202 8.31 16.02 -7.31
C GLU A 202 8.17 14.53 -6.96
N ILE A 203 7.25 14.19 -6.06
CA ILE A 203 7.00 12.80 -5.64
C ILE A 203 6.55 11.93 -6.83
N LYS A 204 5.74 12.48 -7.74
CA LYS A 204 5.28 11.77 -8.95
C LYS A 204 6.40 11.48 -9.96
N LYS A 205 7.58 12.09 -9.81
CA LYS A 205 8.75 11.79 -10.66
C LYS A 205 9.51 10.54 -10.18
N TRP A 206 9.25 10.06 -8.96
CA TRP A 206 9.94 8.91 -8.39
C TRP A 206 9.40 7.59 -8.97
N ALA A 207 10.26 6.56 -8.98
CA ALA A 207 9.91 5.28 -9.57
C ALA A 207 8.92 4.52 -8.68
N ASN A 208 7.99 3.80 -9.30
CA ASN A 208 7.06 2.88 -8.61
C ASN A 208 6.23 3.53 -7.48
N VAL A 209 5.94 4.83 -7.60
CA VAL A 209 5.08 5.55 -6.65
C VAL A 209 3.63 5.51 -7.09
N GLU A 210 2.75 5.23 -6.14
CA GLU A 210 1.29 5.26 -6.25
C GLU A 210 0.70 6.37 -5.36
N GLU A 211 -0.40 7.02 -5.77
CA GLU A 211 -1.04 8.17 -5.09
C GLU A 211 -2.50 7.87 -4.69
N LYS A 212 -2.68 7.35 -3.47
CA LYS A 212 -4.00 7.04 -2.91
C LYS A 212 -4.67 8.31 -2.39
N ALA A 213 -5.55 8.90 -3.19
CA ALA A 213 -6.34 10.09 -2.82
C ALA A 213 -7.82 9.77 -2.46
N ASP A 214 -8.21 8.51 -2.56
CA ASP A 214 -9.57 7.99 -2.33
C ASP A 214 -9.89 7.71 -0.85
N GLN A 215 -8.95 8.01 0.05
CA GLN A 215 -9.10 7.87 1.50
C GLN A 215 -9.63 9.16 2.10
N LYS A 216 -10.56 9.10 3.07
CA LYS A 216 -11.07 10.31 3.75
C LYS A 216 -10.02 11.09 4.52
N VAL A 217 -9.06 10.37 5.10
CA VAL A 217 -8.11 10.91 6.10
C VAL A 217 -7.02 11.80 5.48
N GLY A 218 -6.72 11.61 4.19
CA GLY A 218 -5.68 12.37 3.50
C GLY A 218 -5.26 11.74 2.19
N ILE A 219 -4.14 12.20 1.65
CA ILE A 219 -3.53 11.66 0.41
C ILE A 219 -2.28 10.88 0.80
N THR A 220 -2.24 9.60 0.48
CA THR A 220 -1.14 8.68 0.81
C THR A 220 -0.33 8.36 -0.43
N TYR A 221 1.01 8.39 -0.32
CA TYR A 221 1.90 7.86 -1.36
C TYR A 221 2.63 6.61 -0.88
N ARG A 222 2.73 5.63 -1.78
CA ARG A 222 3.28 4.30 -1.48
C ARG A 222 4.08 3.72 -2.64
N THR A 223 4.97 2.80 -2.30
CA THR A 223 5.58 1.82 -3.21
C THR A 223 4.89 0.47 -2.97
N THR A 224 5.60 -0.54 -2.46
CA THR A 224 4.99 -1.72 -1.79
C THR A 224 4.39 -1.33 -0.44
N LYS A 225 4.99 -0.34 0.23
CA LYS A 225 4.57 0.18 1.53
C LYS A 225 4.36 1.68 1.44
N SER A 226 3.48 2.21 2.27
CA SER A 226 3.31 3.65 2.35
C SER A 226 4.51 4.32 3.01
N PHE A 227 4.94 5.42 2.39
CA PHE A 227 6.10 6.19 2.82
C PHE A 227 5.72 7.61 3.24
N VAL A 228 4.64 8.19 2.71
CA VAL A 228 4.14 9.49 3.20
C VAL A 228 2.62 9.57 3.14
N ARG A 229 2.01 10.27 4.10
CA ARG A 229 0.63 10.77 4.00
C ARG A 229 0.58 12.26 4.26
N PHE A 230 -0.27 12.94 3.51
CA PHE A 230 -0.62 14.33 3.71
C PHE A 230 -2.01 14.43 4.30
N GLU A 231 -2.10 15.00 5.50
CA GLU A 231 -3.36 15.39 6.14
C GLU A 231 -3.47 16.92 6.16
N PHE A 232 -4.63 17.45 5.79
CA PHE A 232 -4.78 18.85 5.45
C PHE A 232 -5.47 19.65 6.54
N GLY A 233 -4.76 20.65 7.09
CA GLY A 233 -5.35 21.72 7.89
C GLY A 233 -5.63 22.96 7.03
N LYS A 234 -6.43 23.90 7.55
CA LYS A 234 -6.77 25.16 6.82
C LYS A 234 -5.56 25.96 6.34
N SER A 235 -4.45 25.90 7.08
CA SER A 235 -3.23 26.70 6.87
C SER A 235 -1.93 25.91 7.07
N TYR A 236 -2.00 24.58 7.06
CA TYR A 236 -0.84 23.71 7.20
C TYR A 236 -1.12 22.33 6.60
N ILE A 237 -0.06 21.58 6.32
CA ILE A 237 -0.11 20.16 5.98
C ILE A 237 0.63 19.40 7.08
N ASP A 238 -0.03 18.39 7.65
CA ASP A 238 0.68 17.37 8.41
C ASP A 238 1.23 16.34 7.42
N VAL A 239 2.56 16.30 7.33
CA VAL A 239 3.30 15.34 6.53
C VAL A 239 3.72 14.19 7.45
N LEU A 240 3.05 13.06 7.30
CA LEU A 240 3.32 11.86 8.08
C LEU A 240 4.32 11.00 7.30
N VAL A 241 5.47 10.71 7.90
CA VAL A 241 6.55 9.91 7.30
C VAL A 241 6.75 8.60 8.08
N ARG A 242 7.29 7.59 7.39
CA ARG A 242 7.29 6.20 7.87
C ARG A 242 8.03 6.04 9.20
N ASP A 243 9.18 6.71 9.36
CA ASP A 243 9.96 6.66 10.59
C ASP A 243 10.23 8.07 11.14
N SER A 244 10.47 8.17 12.45
CA SER A 244 10.92 9.42 13.07
C SER A 244 12.43 9.63 12.91
N ARG A 245 13.17 8.54 12.64
CA ARG A 245 14.62 8.51 12.52
C ARG A 245 15.02 7.62 11.36
N TYR A 246 15.83 8.18 10.45
CA TYR A 246 16.44 7.44 9.35
C TYR A 246 17.94 7.27 9.61
N ASP A 247 18.51 6.16 9.14
CA ASP A 247 19.92 5.79 9.36
C ASP A 247 20.88 6.88 8.85
N HIS A 248 20.46 7.59 7.81
CA HIS A 248 21.09 8.82 7.36
C HIS A 248 20.44 10.00 8.10
N LYS A 249 21.14 10.58 9.09
CA LYS A 249 20.64 11.73 9.88
C LYS A 249 20.52 13.01 9.03
N ILE A 250 19.53 13.09 8.15
CA ILE A 250 19.19 14.32 7.45
C ILE A 250 17.91 14.87 8.08
N ASP A 251 17.94 15.20 9.38
CA ASP A 251 16.99 16.15 9.98
C ASP A 251 17.72 17.16 10.89
N PRO A 252 18.66 17.96 10.34
CA PRO A 252 19.38 18.95 11.14
C PRO A 252 18.48 20.04 11.73
N LYS A 253 17.31 20.30 11.15
CA LYS A 253 16.34 21.26 11.68
C LYS A 253 15.46 20.67 12.78
N GLY A 254 15.46 19.36 12.99
CA GLY A 254 14.60 18.68 13.96
C GLY A 254 13.11 18.85 13.65
N MET A 255 12.74 18.86 12.36
CA MET A 255 11.35 19.08 11.93
C MET A 255 10.48 17.84 12.11
N ILE A 256 11.07 16.63 12.18
CA ILE A 256 10.32 15.40 12.40
C ILE A 256 10.01 15.26 13.88
N LYS A 257 8.72 15.36 14.22
CA LYS A 257 8.23 14.98 15.53
C LYS A 257 8.03 13.46 15.59
N ASP A 258 8.61 12.82 16.59
CA ASP A 258 8.35 11.42 16.90
C ASP A 258 6.92 11.24 17.41
N ILE A 259 6.17 10.37 16.73
CA ILE A 259 4.79 9.98 17.02
C ILE A 259 4.66 8.44 17.12
N SER A 260 5.76 7.72 17.40
CA SER A 260 5.77 6.26 17.54
C SER A 260 4.85 5.72 18.65
N SER A 261 4.40 6.58 19.58
CA SER A 261 3.39 6.23 20.58
C SER A 261 2.03 5.82 20.00
N PHE A 262 1.77 6.08 18.72
CA PHE A 262 0.59 5.56 18.01
C PHE A 262 0.77 4.10 17.51
N GLU A 263 1.84 3.44 17.96
CA GLU A 263 2.25 2.03 17.79
C GLU A 263 2.51 1.58 16.34
N TRP A 264 1.73 2.04 15.36
CA TRP A 264 1.81 1.51 14.01
C TRP A 264 1.49 2.52 12.89
N GLY A 265 2.07 2.28 11.73
CA GLY A 265 1.98 3.14 10.55
C GLY A 265 3.11 4.18 10.51
N TYR A 266 2.75 5.45 10.49
CA TYR A 266 3.71 6.57 10.43
C TYR A 266 4.24 6.90 11.82
N LYS A 267 5.56 6.89 11.98
CA LYS A 267 6.21 7.24 13.26
C LYS A 267 6.75 8.66 13.30
N GLY A 268 6.81 9.36 12.16
CA GLY A 268 7.24 10.74 12.07
C GLY A 268 6.11 11.66 11.60
N ARG A 269 6.04 12.87 12.17
CA ARG A 269 5.12 13.93 11.74
C ARG A 269 5.86 15.24 11.58
N ILE A 270 5.72 15.87 10.42
CA ILE A 270 6.22 17.21 10.12
C ILE A 270 5.02 18.12 9.89
N LYS A 271 4.96 19.26 10.59
CA LYS A 271 3.91 20.25 10.40
C LYS A 271 4.39 21.35 9.45
N LEU A 272 4.04 21.24 8.17
CA LEU A 272 4.49 22.14 7.12
C LEU A 272 3.52 23.32 6.94
N LYS A 273 4.05 24.54 6.98
CA LYS A 273 3.28 25.79 6.85
C LYS A 273 3.82 26.75 5.80
N SER A 274 5.14 26.73 5.55
CA SER A 274 5.80 27.66 4.65
C SER A 274 6.27 26.95 3.39
N LYS A 275 6.20 27.67 2.25
CA LYS A 275 6.81 27.23 0.99
C LYS A 275 8.34 27.10 1.10
N ASP A 276 8.98 27.89 1.96
CA ASP A 276 10.44 27.89 2.11
C ASP A 276 10.98 26.55 2.63
N ASP A 277 10.15 25.80 3.36
CA ASP A 277 10.53 24.49 3.90
C ASP A 277 10.20 23.33 2.95
N VAL A 278 9.56 23.57 1.79
CA VAL A 278 9.15 22.51 0.84
C VAL A 278 10.33 21.67 0.39
N SER A 279 11.43 22.29 -0.04
CA SER A 279 12.62 21.56 -0.50
C SER A 279 13.19 20.68 0.61
N TYR A 280 13.21 21.20 1.85
CA TYR A 280 13.74 20.46 2.98
C TYR A 280 12.84 19.28 3.36
N VAL A 281 11.52 19.50 3.41
CA VAL A 281 10.55 18.44 3.71
C VAL A 281 10.55 17.38 2.60
N LEU A 282 10.78 17.76 1.34
CA LEU A 282 10.92 16.80 0.25
C LEU A 282 12.10 15.84 0.45
N ASP A 283 13.24 16.31 0.98
CA ASP A 283 14.38 15.45 1.33
C ASP A 283 14.06 14.49 2.49
N LEU A 284 13.23 14.92 3.45
CA LEU A 284 12.72 14.05 4.52
C LEU A 284 11.78 12.97 3.96
N ILE A 285 10.88 13.36 3.06
CA ILE A 285 9.99 12.41 2.37
C ILE A 285 10.80 11.43 1.51
N ARG A 286 11.88 11.88 0.88
CA ARG A 286 12.76 11.02 0.08
C ARG A 286 13.41 9.92 0.91
N GLN A 287 13.90 10.23 2.11
CA GLN A 287 14.42 9.21 3.04
C GLN A 287 13.34 8.17 3.39
N SER A 288 12.10 8.65 3.61
CA SER A 288 10.97 7.76 3.83
C SER A 288 10.70 6.85 2.63
N TYR A 289 10.72 7.40 1.42
CA TYR A 289 10.55 6.66 0.17
C TYR A 289 11.65 5.60 -0.02
N GLU A 290 12.92 5.97 0.15
CA GLU A 290 14.07 5.05 0.01
C GLU A 290 14.02 3.88 1.00
N SER A 291 13.45 4.09 2.19
CA SER A 291 13.22 3.01 3.17
C SER A 291 12.18 1.96 2.75
N THR A 292 11.47 2.19 1.64
CA THR A 292 10.44 1.29 1.10
C THR A 292 10.83 0.62 -0.21
N LEU A 293 12.05 0.85 -0.70
CA LEU A 293 12.60 0.26 -1.92
C LEU A 293 13.24 -1.11 -1.68
#